data_AF-A0A7S4PCH3-F1
#
_entry.id   AF-A0A7S4PCH3-F1
#
_cell.length_a   1.000
_cell.length_b   1.000
_cell.length_c   1.000
_cell.angle_alpha   90.00
_cell.angle_beta   90.00
_cell.angle_gamma   90.00
#
_symmetry.space_group_name_H-M   'P 1'
#
loop_
_entity.id
_entity.type
_entity.pdbx_description
1 polymer ?
#
loop_
_entity_poly.entity_id
_entity_poly.type
_entity_poly.pdbx_seq_one_letter_code
_entity_poly.pdbx_strand_id
1 'polypeptide(L)'
;FQMATAPGTPSGGSGIAGKSAKEKDKDKDIKLMFEILTPGRTYFLKANSEAELADWITRLRDSTQRAMNRLSTGKSGEMDAQKQELLRIIKTVPGNELCADCNAPNPDWASINLGIFVCVNCSGIHRKLGVHISQVRSLVLDVWEPEMVAMMESIGNVRSNEIFEKVLPAGVLKPLPNAQLATRELFIRAKYEAKAFSSITCECCLNLRPEEMFQCDKCSKTTCSKCRFRRICHKCQGKDTCPIKGSS
;
A
#
# COMPACT_ATOMS: atom_id res chain seq x y z
N PHE A 1 -23.34 -1.61 11.72
CA PHE A 1 -24.20 -0.63 12.38
C PHE A 1 -25.49 -1.32 12.78
N GLN A 2 -25.75 -1.45 14.06
CA GLN A 2 -26.96 -2.10 14.56
C GLN A 2 -27.67 -1.07 15.45
N MET A 3 -28.90 -0.73 15.10
CA MET A 3 -29.76 0.17 15.88
C MET A 3 -30.75 -0.71 16.64
N ALA A 4 -30.75 -0.60 17.96
CA ALA A 4 -31.73 -1.27 18.81
C ALA A 4 -32.69 -0.24 19.38
N THR A 5 -33.99 -0.52 19.31
CA THR A 5 -34.99 0.15 20.14
C THR A 5 -34.97 -0.48 21.53
N ALA A 6 -35.11 0.33 22.58
CA ALA A 6 -35.05 -0.12 23.98
C ALA A 6 -36.04 -1.27 24.28
N PRO A 7 -35.68 -2.26 25.11
CA PRO A 7 -36.56 -3.37 25.48
C PRO A 7 -37.61 -2.92 26.50
N GLY A 8 -38.88 -3.22 26.22
CA GLY A 8 -39.98 -3.14 27.18
C GLY A 8 -40.05 -4.40 28.05
N THR A 9 -40.25 -4.23 29.35
CA THR A 9 -40.44 -5.31 30.35
C THR A 9 -41.91 -5.46 30.77
N PRO A 10 -42.30 -6.61 31.37
CA PRO A 10 -43.55 -7.31 31.04
C PRO A 10 -44.73 -7.09 32.01
N SER A 11 -45.87 -7.58 31.54
CA SER A 11 -47.22 -7.64 32.09
C SER A 11 -47.39 -8.28 33.48
N GLY A 12 -48.29 -7.71 34.30
CA GLY A 12 -48.94 -8.40 35.43
C GLY A 12 -49.86 -7.53 36.30
N GLY A 13 -51.19 -7.72 36.17
CA GLY A 13 -52.16 -7.75 37.29
C GLY A 13 -52.67 -6.45 37.93
N SER A 14 -53.96 -6.15 37.67
CA SER A 14 -54.99 -5.48 38.51
C SER A 14 -54.65 -4.28 39.41
N GLY A 15 -55.32 -3.15 39.15
CA GLY A 15 -55.51 -2.08 40.13
C GLY A 15 -55.95 -0.76 39.51
N ILE A 16 -57.15 -0.30 39.85
CA ILE A 16 -57.71 1.01 39.48
C ILE A 16 -56.99 2.10 40.29
N ALA A 17 -56.35 3.06 39.62
CA ALA A 17 -56.13 4.44 40.12
C ALA A 17 -55.54 5.33 39.01
N GLY A 18 -56.13 6.51 38.79
CA GLY A 18 -55.75 7.43 37.72
C GLY A 18 -54.29 7.86 37.77
N LYS A 19 -53.56 7.65 36.67
CA LYS A 19 -52.19 8.16 36.50
C LYS A 19 -52.21 9.59 35.99
N SER A 20 -51.69 10.47 36.84
CA SER A 20 -51.53 11.91 36.65
C SER A 20 -50.79 12.25 35.35
N ALA A 21 -51.12 13.39 34.74
CA ALA A 21 -50.60 13.87 33.45
C ALA A 21 -49.05 13.95 33.36
N LYS A 22 -48.32 13.86 34.47
CA LYS A 22 -46.85 13.83 34.54
C LYS A 22 -46.20 12.53 34.03
N GLU A 23 -46.91 11.40 34.01
CA GLU A 23 -46.32 10.11 33.61
C GLU A 23 -46.37 9.90 32.08
N LYS A 24 -47.37 10.48 31.40
CA LYS A 24 -47.49 10.48 29.93
C LYS A 24 -46.45 11.35 29.24
N ASP A 25 -45.96 12.38 29.92
CA ASP A 25 -45.03 13.37 29.37
C ASP A 25 -43.60 12.83 29.30
N LYS A 26 -43.17 12.07 30.33
CA LYS A 26 -41.87 11.38 30.33
C LYS A 26 -41.77 10.28 29.27
N ASP A 27 -42.87 9.58 29.00
CA ASP A 27 -42.93 8.51 27.99
C ASP A 27 -42.84 9.09 26.56
N LYS A 28 -43.42 10.29 26.33
CA LYS A 28 -43.23 11.05 25.09
C LYS A 28 -41.79 11.56 24.95
N ASP A 29 -41.19 12.02 26.03
CA ASP A 29 -39.82 12.52 26.04
C ASP A 29 -38.78 11.43 25.71
N ILE A 30 -39.03 10.18 26.12
CA ILE A 30 -38.19 9.03 25.77
C ILE A 30 -38.42 8.58 24.32
N LYS A 31 -39.66 8.65 23.83
CA LYS A 31 -40.01 8.27 22.45
C LYS A 31 -39.36 9.14 21.37
N LEU A 32 -38.91 10.35 21.72
CA LEU A 32 -38.23 11.26 20.80
C LEU A 32 -36.70 11.14 20.82
N MET A 33 -36.15 10.25 21.65
CA MET A 33 -34.71 10.03 21.73
C MET A 33 -34.25 8.84 20.88
N PHE A 34 -33.09 8.96 20.26
CA PHE A 34 -32.43 7.87 19.52
C PHE A 34 -30.92 7.88 19.71
N GLU A 35 -30.32 6.71 19.55
CA GLU A 35 -28.89 6.46 19.79
C GLU A 35 -28.15 6.20 18.47
N ILE A 36 -27.00 6.85 18.30
CA ILE A 36 -26.06 6.59 17.21
C ILE A 36 -24.80 5.94 17.76
N LEU A 37 -24.52 4.71 17.31
CA LEU A 37 -23.33 3.94 17.66
C LEU A 37 -22.26 4.12 16.58
N THR A 38 -21.09 4.65 16.95
CA THR A 38 -19.89 4.74 16.10
C THR A 38 -18.72 3.97 16.73
N PRO A 39 -17.69 3.57 15.95
CA PRO A 39 -16.50 2.93 16.52
C PRO A 39 -15.79 3.88 17.51
N GLY A 40 -16.02 3.67 18.81
CA GLY A 40 -15.40 4.42 19.90
C GLY A 40 -16.23 5.55 20.51
N ARG A 41 -17.43 5.87 19.98
CA ARG A 41 -18.34 6.87 20.59
C ARG A 41 -19.82 6.52 20.39
N THR A 42 -20.61 6.85 21.40
CA THR A 42 -22.08 6.78 21.38
C THR A 42 -22.65 8.19 21.50
N TYR A 43 -23.64 8.50 20.67
CA TYR A 43 -24.35 9.78 20.69
C TYR A 43 -25.83 9.57 20.99
N PHE A 44 -26.41 10.37 21.88
CA PHE A 44 -27.84 10.41 22.17
C PHE A 44 -28.42 11.72 21.65
N LEU A 45 -29.46 11.63 20.84
CA LEU A 45 -30.08 12.78 20.18
C LEU A 45 -31.58 12.77 20.46
N LYS A 46 -32.16 13.95 20.64
CA LYS A 46 -33.59 14.16 20.88
C LYS A 46 -34.18 14.98 19.73
N ALA A 47 -35.24 14.47 19.12
CA ALA A 47 -36.04 15.20 18.14
C ALA A 47 -37.09 16.07 18.84
N ASN A 48 -37.54 17.13 18.18
CA ASN A 48 -38.58 18.03 18.72
C ASN A 48 -39.99 17.54 18.37
N SER A 49 -40.11 16.57 17.46
CA SER A 49 -41.38 15.93 17.07
C SER A 49 -41.18 14.52 16.54
N GLU A 50 -42.25 13.71 16.51
CA GLU A 50 -42.22 12.35 15.95
C GLU A 50 -41.93 12.36 14.44
N ALA A 51 -42.44 13.37 13.72
CA ALA A 51 -42.18 13.54 12.29
C ALA A 51 -40.70 13.83 12.01
N GLU A 52 -40.08 14.68 12.84
CA GLU A 52 -38.65 14.96 12.77
C GLU A 52 -37.82 13.71 13.08
N LEU A 53 -38.19 12.96 14.13
CA LEU A 53 -37.51 11.70 14.46
C LEU A 53 -37.55 10.70 13.28
N ALA A 54 -38.72 10.54 12.67
CA ALA A 54 -38.89 9.63 11.54
C ALA A 54 -38.06 10.05 10.32
N ASP A 55 -38.01 11.35 10.00
CA ASP A 55 -37.18 11.89 8.93
C ASP A 55 -35.69 11.66 9.21
N TRP A 56 -35.24 11.91 10.43
CA TRP A 56 -33.84 11.72 10.83
C TRP A 56 -33.41 10.25 10.77
N ILE A 57 -34.23 9.33 11.29
CA ILE A 57 -33.97 7.88 11.23
C ILE A 57 -33.87 7.43 9.76
N THR A 58 -34.78 7.89 8.92
CA THR A 58 -34.81 7.55 7.49
C THR A 58 -33.55 8.05 6.79
N ARG A 59 -33.19 9.32 6.97
CA ARG A 59 -31.99 9.90 6.34
C ARG A 59 -30.70 9.20 6.79
N LEU A 60 -30.58 8.87 8.08
CA LEU A 60 -29.43 8.14 8.61
C LEU A 60 -29.33 6.73 8.03
N ARG A 61 -30.46 6.02 7.93
CA ARG A 61 -30.53 4.68 7.32
C ARG A 61 -30.18 4.73 5.83
N ASP A 62 -30.74 5.69 5.09
CA ASP A 62 -30.48 5.87 3.65
C ASP A 62 -29.04 6.28 3.36
N SER A 63 -28.45 7.11 4.22
CA SER A 63 -27.03 7.48 4.11
C SER A 63 -26.13 6.26 4.32
N THR A 64 -26.42 5.47 5.36
CA THR A 64 -25.68 4.23 5.67
C THR A 64 -25.84 3.19 4.57
N GLN A 65 -27.05 3.00 4.05
CA GLN A 65 -27.34 2.06 2.98
C GLN A 65 -26.66 2.49 1.67
N ARG A 66 -26.65 3.78 1.34
CA ARG A 66 -25.92 4.30 0.17
C ARG A 66 -24.41 4.11 0.31
N ALA A 67 -23.85 4.31 1.50
CA ALA A 67 -22.44 4.05 1.77
C ALA A 67 -22.10 2.55 1.63
N MET A 68 -22.94 1.65 2.13
CA MET A 68 -22.75 0.20 1.97
C MET A 68 -22.96 -0.28 0.53
N ASN A 69 -23.95 0.24 -0.19
CA ASN A 69 -24.19 -0.11 -1.58
C ASN A 69 -23.03 0.33 -2.49
N ARG A 70 -22.39 1.48 -2.21
CA ARG A 70 -21.15 1.90 -2.91
C ARG A 70 -19.98 0.93 -2.70
N LEU A 71 -19.96 0.18 -1.60
CA LEU A 71 -18.95 -0.84 -1.34
C LEU A 71 -19.28 -2.17 -2.05
N SER A 72 -20.54 -2.45 -2.37
CA SER A 72 -20.98 -3.76 -2.86
C SER A 72 -21.20 -3.86 -4.37
N THR A 73 -21.56 -2.79 -5.09
CA THR A 73 -22.09 -2.94 -6.46
C THR A 73 -21.16 -2.54 -7.63
N GLY A 74 -19.90 -2.15 -7.41
CA GLY A 74 -19.04 -1.70 -8.52
C GLY A 74 -17.56 -2.11 -8.49
N LYS A 75 -16.99 -2.48 -7.34
CA LYS A 75 -15.55 -2.74 -7.21
C LYS A 75 -15.13 -4.21 -7.29
N SER A 76 -16.03 -5.17 -7.10
CA SER A 76 -15.64 -6.58 -7.02
C SER A 76 -15.05 -7.09 -8.33
N GLY A 77 -15.72 -6.88 -9.47
CA GLY A 77 -15.24 -7.34 -10.78
C GLY A 77 -13.94 -6.67 -11.24
N GLU A 78 -13.76 -5.39 -10.94
CA GLU A 78 -12.55 -4.64 -11.29
C GLU A 78 -11.35 -5.03 -10.40
N MET A 79 -11.57 -5.20 -9.09
CA MET A 79 -10.55 -5.73 -8.18
C MET A 79 -10.14 -7.16 -8.55
N ASP A 80 -11.09 -8.00 -9.00
CA ASP A 80 -10.80 -9.35 -9.46
C ASP A 80 -9.96 -9.34 -10.74
N ALA A 81 -10.23 -8.43 -11.69
CA ALA A 81 -9.44 -8.27 -12.91
C ALA A 81 -8.01 -7.80 -12.61
N GLN A 82 -7.85 -6.78 -11.75
CA GLN A 82 -6.52 -6.28 -11.34
C GLN A 82 -5.70 -7.36 -10.64
N LYS A 83 -6.33 -8.15 -9.77
CA LYS A 83 -5.68 -9.27 -9.09
C LYS A 83 -5.24 -10.36 -10.06
N GLN A 84 -6.08 -10.71 -11.03
CA GLN A 84 -5.71 -11.65 -12.09
C GLN A 84 -4.52 -11.16 -12.90
N GLU A 85 -4.48 -9.86 -13.18
CA GLU A 85 -3.39 -9.24 -13.93
C GLU A 85 -2.06 -9.25 -13.15
N LEU A 86 -2.08 -8.94 -11.85
CA LEU A 86 -0.89 -9.08 -11.00
C LEU A 86 -0.37 -10.51 -10.95
N LEU A 87 -1.27 -11.50 -10.89
CA LEU A 87 -0.89 -12.91 -10.94
C LEU A 87 -0.29 -13.30 -12.30
N ARG A 88 -0.79 -12.72 -13.40
CA ARG A 88 -0.19 -12.88 -14.73
C ARG A 88 1.21 -12.29 -14.76
N ILE A 89 1.41 -11.07 -14.24
CA ILE A 89 2.71 -10.40 -14.17
C ILE A 89 3.72 -11.23 -13.37
N ILE A 90 3.31 -11.79 -12.21
CA ILE A 90 4.18 -12.66 -11.41
C ILE A 90 4.67 -13.88 -12.21
N LYS A 91 3.81 -14.45 -13.05
CA LYS A 91 4.12 -15.65 -13.83
C LYS A 91 4.89 -15.38 -15.12
N THR A 92 4.71 -14.20 -15.70
CA THR A 92 5.20 -13.89 -17.06
C THR A 92 6.46 -13.02 -17.05
N VAL A 93 6.64 -12.18 -16.04
CA VAL A 93 7.82 -11.32 -15.92
C VAL A 93 8.91 -12.05 -15.12
N PRO A 94 10.12 -12.21 -15.68
CA PRO A 94 11.18 -13.03 -15.06
C PRO A 94 11.56 -12.63 -13.64
N GLY A 95 11.64 -13.63 -12.76
CA GLY A 95 12.09 -13.53 -11.37
C GLY A 95 11.04 -13.01 -10.40
N ASN A 96 9.85 -12.65 -10.85
CA ASN A 96 8.77 -12.20 -9.98
C ASN A 96 8.17 -13.34 -9.14
N GLU A 97 8.42 -14.60 -9.51
CA GLU A 97 8.03 -15.79 -8.77
C GLU A 97 8.82 -15.97 -7.45
N LEU A 98 9.92 -15.24 -7.29
CA LEU A 98 10.78 -15.23 -6.10
C LEU A 98 10.86 -13.82 -5.50
N CYS A 99 10.94 -13.74 -4.17
CA CYS A 99 11.18 -12.50 -3.46
C CYS A 99 12.48 -11.83 -3.93
N ALA A 100 12.41 -10.55 -4.28
CA ALA A 100 13.52 -9.77 -4.80
C ALA A 100 14.75 -9.70 -3.86
N ASP A 101 14.59 -9.93 -2.55
CA ASP A 101 15.67 -9.75 -1.57
C ASP A 101 16.16 -11.03 -0.90
N CYS A 102 15.35 -12.08 -0.87
CA CYS A 102 15.75 -13.34 -0.22
C CYS A 102 15.39 -14.62 -0.99
N ASN A 103 14.87 -14.48 -2.21
CA ASN A 103 14.46 -15.57 -3.08
C ASN A 103 13.37 -16.49 -2.48
N ALA A 104 12.65 -16.06 -1.44
CA ALA A 104 11.49 -16.80 -0.94
C ALA A 104 10.42 -16.91 -2.05
N PRO A 105 9.84 -18.09 -2.29
CA PRO A 105 8.88 -18.28 -3.38
C PRO A 105 7.55 -17.58 -3.09
N ASN A 106 6.77 -17.34 -4.15
CA ASN A 106 5.40 -16.82 -4.08
C ASN A 106 5.28 -15.51 -3.26
N PRO A 107 6.00 -14.44 -3.65
CA PRO A 107 5.88 -13.17 -2.96
C PRO A 107 4.45 -12.60 -3.03
N ASP A 108 3.94 -12.17 -1.88
CA ASP A 108 2.57 -11.68 -1.67
C ASP A 108 2.51 -10.15 -1.44
N TRP A 109 3.67 -9.49 -1.49
CA TRP A 109 3.83 -8.04 -1.37
C TRP A 109 4.66 -7.48 -2.51
N ALA A 110 4.59 -6.18 -2.70
CA ALA A 110 5.35 -5.47 -3.69
C ALA A 110 5.80 -4.10 -3.20
N SER A 111 6.87 -3.58 -3.80
CA SER A 111 7.22 -2.17 -3.74
C SER A 111 6.99 -1.55 -5.11
N ILE A 112 6.00 -0.66 -5.21
CA ILE A 112 5.52 -0.14 -6.50
C ILE A 112 6.61 0.69 -7.18
N ASN A 113 7.21 1.64 -6.45
CA ASN A 113 8.19 2.55 -7.01
C ASN A 113 9.51 1.87 -7.41
N LEU A 114 9.80 0.71 -6.81
CA LEU A 114 10.95 -0.12 -7.18
C LEU A 114 10.59 -1.19 -8.22
N GLY A 115 9.30 -1.40 -8.49
CA GLY A 115 8.79 -2.41 -9.41
C GLY A 115 9.17 -3.85 -9.04
N ILE A 116 9.20 -4.16 -7.73
CA ILE A 116 9.63 -5.47 -7.21
C ILE A 116 8.57 -6.18 -6.39
N PHE A 117 8.58 -7.50 -6.45
CA PHE A 117 7.80 -8.39 -5.59
C PHE A 117 8.65 -8.94 -4.45
N VAL A 118 8.13 -8.88 -3.23
CA VAL A 118 8.82 -9.26 -1.99
C VAL A 118 7.91 -10.10 -1.09
N CYS A 119 8.48 -10.95 -0.25
CA CYS A 119 7.71 -11.70 0.73
C CYS A 119 7.32 -10.84 1.94
N VAL A 120 6.36 -11.31 2.73
CA VAL A 120 5.89 -10.65 3.97
C VAL A 120 7.01 -10.18 4.92
N ASN A 121 8.06 -10.97 5.09
CA ASN A 121 9.16 -10.62 5.99
C ASN A 121 10.01 -9.45 5.45
N CYS A 122 10.31 -9.47 4.14
CA CYS A 122 11.07 -8.39 3.50
C CYS A 122 10.21 -7.13 3.37
N SER A 123 8.91 -7.26 3.11
CA SER A 123 7.99 -6.12 3.05
C SER A 123 7.94 -5.35 4.38
N GLY A 124 8.01 -6.05 5.52
CA GLY A 124 8.13 -5.45 6.84
C GLY A 124 9.39 -4.57 7.00
N ILE A 125 10.51 -4.98 6.42
CA ILE A 125 11.76 -4.20 6.42
C ILE A 125 11.66 -3.02 5.47
N HIS A 126 11.10 -3.22 4.26
CA HIS A 126 10.86 -2.14 3.30
C HIS A 126 10.01 -1.00 3.88
N ARG A 127 9.03 -1.31 4.75
CA ARG A 127 8.28 -0.28 5.48
C ARG A 127 9.16 0.58 6.38
N LYS A 128 10.18 -0.02 7.03
CA LYS A 128 11.14 0.70 7.88
C LYS A 128 12.07 1.64 7.09
N LEU A 129 12.24 1.44 5.79
CA LEU A 129 13.02 2.34 4.93
C LEU A 129 12.29 3.68 4.69
N GLY A 130 10.96 3.68 4.77
CA GLY A 130 10.13 4.85 4.51
C GLY A 130 9.74 5.03 3.04
N VAL A 131 8.66 5.78 2.83
CA VAL A 131 7.98 5.92 1.51
C VAL A 131 8.81 6.63 0.44
N HIS A 132 9.83 7.38 0.85
CA HIS A 132 10.78 8.04 -0.05
C HIS A 132 11.75 7.05 -0.72
N ILE A 133 11.92 5.86 -0.12
CA ILE A 133 12.74 4.76 -0.68
C ILE A 133 11.85 3.66 -1.25
N SER A 134 10.85 3.21 -0.49
CA SER A 134 10.03 2.06 -0.85
C SER A 134 8.56 2.26 -0.51
N GLN A 135 7.69 2.05 -1.49
CA GLN A 135 6.24 2.18 -1.36
C GLN A 135 5.59 0.79 -1.39
N VAL A 136 5.41 0.21 -0.19
CA VAL A 136 4.94 -1.16 -0.01
C VAL A 136 3.42 -1.27 -0.21
N ARG A 137 2.98 -2.29 -0.95
CA ARG A 137 1.58 -2.73 -1.08
C ARG A 137 1.45 -4.24 -0.97
N SER A 138 0.34 -4.69 -0.39
CA SER A 138 -0.12 -6.07 -0.42
C SER A 138 -0.76 -6.38 -1.75
N LEU A 139 -0.48 -7.55 -2.33
CA LEU A 139 -1.19 -8.02 -3.52
C LEU A 139 -2.63 -8.47 -3.23
N VAL A 140 -2.97 -8.66 -1.95
CA VAL A 140 -4.26 -9.22 -1.52
C VAL A 140 -5.09 -8.20 -0.76
N LEU A 141 -4.45 -7.40 0.10
CA LEU A 141 -5.14 -6.52 1.05
C LEU A 141 -5.32 -5.09 0.55
N ASP A 142 -4.53 -4.67 -0.44
CA ASP A 142 -4.56 -3.30 -0.96
C ASP A 142 -5.26 -3.24 -2.33
N VAL A 143 -5.82 -2.08 -2.64
CA VAL A 143 -6.37 -1.76 -3.98
C VAL A 143 -5.23 -1.36 -4.91
N TRP A 144 -5.30 -1.84 -6.15
CA TRP A 144 -4.28 -1.64 -7.17
C TRP A 144 -4.80 -0.83 -8.34
N GLU A 145 -4.37 0.42 -8.45
CA GLU A 145 -4.71 1.23 -9.61
C GLU A 145 -3.98 0.73 -10.88
N PRO A 146 -4.56 0.89 -12.08
CA PRO A 146 -3.96 0.41 -13.33
C PRO A 146 -2.51 0.87 -13.55
N GLU A 147 -2.18 2.09 -13.15
CA GLU A 147 -0.83 2.65 -13.26
C GLU A 147 0.17 1.91 -12.37
N MET A 148 -0.27 1.44 -11.19
CA MET A 148 0.57 0.64 -10.30
C MET A 148 0.85 -0.73 -10.91
N VAL A 149 -0.16 -1.35 -11.52
CA VAL A 149 -0.02 -2.64 -12.21
C VAL A 149 0.93 -2.53 -13.40
N ALA A 150 0.78 -1.50 -14.23
CA ALA A 150 1.68 -1.21 -15.35
C ALA A 150 3.14 -0.98 -14.89
N MET A 151 3.32 -0.32 -13.74
CA MET A 151 4.64 -0.14 -13.15
C MET A 151 5.28 -1.49 -12.81
N MET A 152 4.54 -2.41 -12.18
CA MET A 152 5.03 -3.74 -11.83
C MET A 152 5.42 -4.58 -13.06
N GLU A 153 4.68 -4.45 -14.17
CA GLU A 153 5.00 -5.13 -15.43
C GLU A 153 6.29 -4.60 -16.07
N SER A 154 6.55 -3.30 -15.98
CA SER A 154 7.64 -2.65 -16.70
C SER A 154 9.05 -2.89 -16.16
N ILE A 155 9.20 -3.24 -14.88
CA ILE A 155 10.51 -3.46 -14.23
C ILE A 155 10.73 -4.95 -13.95
N GLY A 156 10.04 -5.51 -12.95
CA GLY A 156 10.27 -6.87 -12.49
C GLY A 156 11.57 -7.10 -11.71
N ASN A 157 11.61 -8.20 -10.96
CA ASN A 157 12.66 -8.49 -10.00
C ASN A 157 14.04 -8.69 -10.64
N VAL A 158 14.13 -9.37 -11.80
CA VAL A 158 15.41 -9.57 -12.49
C VAL A 158 16.04 -8.22 -12.83
N ARG A 159 15.32 -7.35 -13.52
CA ARG A 159 15.82 -6.03 -13.95
C ARG A 159 16.12 -5.12 -12.77
N SER A 160 15.30 -5.16 -11.72
CA SER A 160 15.59 -4.41 -10.49
C SER A 160 16.90 -4.88 -9.83
N ASN A 161 17.13 -6.20 -9.77
CA ASN A 161 18.38 -6.75 -9.23
C ASN A 161 19.58 -6.47 -10.14
N GLU A 162 19.42 -6.35 -11.45
CA GLU A 162 20.50 -5.86 -12.33
C GLU A 162 20.94 -4.43 -12.02
N ILE A 163 20.08 -3.64 -11.37
CA ILE A 163 20.39 -2.28 -10.93
C ILE A 163 20.92 -2.27 -9.50
N PHE A 164 20.21 -2.93 -8.58
CA PHE A 164 20.45 -2.83 -7.13
C PHE A 164 21.33 -3.94 -6.56
N GLU A 165 21.62 -5.01 -7.32
CA GLU A 165 22.51 -6.13 -6.94
C GLU A 165 23.61 -6.38 -7.99
N LYS A 166 23.92 -5.41 -8.86
CA LYS A 166 24.86 -5.59 -9.98
C LYS A 166 26.24 -6.06 -9.53
N VAL A 167 26.72 -5.52 -8.40
CA VAL A 167 28.05 -5.83 -7.86
C VAL A 167 27.91 -6.13 -6.37
N LEU A 168 27.83 -7.41 -6.02
CA LEU A 168 27.93 -7.84 -4.63
C LEU A 168 29.40 -7.87 -4.20
N PRO A 169 29.79 -7.17 -3.11
CA PRO A 169 31.14 -7.26 -2.56
C PRO A 169 31.50 -8.69 -2.16
N ALA A 170 32.79 -9.02 -2.18
CA ALA A 170 33.27 -10.33 -1.72
C ALA A 170 32.79 -10.61 -0.29
N GLY A 171 32.21 -11.80 -0.08
CA GLY A 171 31.67 -12.23 1.21
C GLY A 171 30.24 -11.73 1.51
N VAL A 172 29.66 -10.87 0.67
CA VAL A 172 28.24 -10.49 0.78
C VAL A 172 27.41 -11.44 -0.08
N LEU A 173 26.50 -12.16 0.56
CA LEU A 173 25.56 -13.05 -0.11
C LEU A 173 24.13 -12.55 0.11
N LYS A 174 23.30 -12.77 -0.91
CA LYS A 174 21.86 -12.57 -0.80
C LYS A 174 21.30 -13.47 0.31
N PRO A 175 20.48 -12.95 1.24
CA PRO A 175 19.89 -13.75 2.30
C PRO A 175 19.08 -14.93 1.75
N LEU A 176 19.12 -16.06 2.45
CA LEU A 176 18.26 -17.20 2.15
C LEU A 176 16.81 -16.96 2.62
N PRO A 177 15.82 -17.71 2.10
CA PRO A 177 14.42 -17.59 2.51
C PRO A 177 14.15 -17.81 3.99
N ASN A 178 15.04 -18.52 4.70
CA ASN A 178 14.98 -18.81 6.14
C ASN A 178 15.97 -17.96 6.96
N ALA A 179 16.70 -17.03 6.34
CA ALA A 179 17.65 -16.17 7.05
C ALA A 179 16.93 -15.32 8.12
N GLN A 180 17.65 -15.05 9.20
CA GLN A 180 17.17 -14.21 10.30
C GLN A 180 16.80 -12.80 9.82
N LEU A 181 15.82 -12.19 10.48
CA LEU A 181 15.34 -10.84 10.12
C LEU A 181 16.47 -9.79 10.15
N ALA A 182 17.40 -9.89 11.10
CA ALA A 182 18.55 -8.99 11.19
C ALA A 182 19.45 -9.09 9.93
N THR A 183 19.73 -10.29 9.45
CA THR A 183 20.52 -10.52 8.22
C THR A 183 19.82 -9.93 6.99
N ARG A 184 18.49 -10.11 6.89
CA ARG A 184 17.71 -9.50 5.81
C ARG A 184 17.73 -7.98 5.89
N GLU A 185 17.58 -7.42 7.08
CA GLU A 185 17.53 -5.97 7.28
C GLU A 185 18.85 -5.31 6.89
N LEU A 186 19.98 -5.89 7.30
CA LEU A 186 21.31 -5.42 6.88
C LEU A 186 21.45 -5.43 5.35
N PHE A 187 21.05 -6.52 4.69
CA PHE A 187 21.14 -6.62 3.23
C PHE A 187 20.23 -5.62 2.52
N ILE A 188 18.96 -5.52 2.93
CA ILE A 188 17.96 -4.64 2.30
C ILE A 188 18.34 -3.16 2.47
N ARG A 189 18.83 -2.75 3.64
CA ARG A 189 19.34 -1.38 3.85
C ARG A 189 20.57 -1.12 2.99
N ALA A 190 21.53 -2.04 2.96
CA ALA A 190 22.69 -1.91 2.08
C ALA A 190 22.28 -1.78 0.60
N LYS A 191 21.28 -2.56 0.17
CA LYS A 191 20.77 -2.59 -1.21
C LYS A 191 20.06 -1.31 -1.63
N TYR A 192 19.12 -0.80 -0.85
CA TYR A 192 18.24 0.31 -1.29
C TYR A 192 18.53 1.66 -0.61
N GLU A 193 18.92 1.66 0.66
CA GLU A 193 19.21 2.89 1.42
C GLU A 193 20.64 3.35 1.11
N ALA A 194 21.62 2.47 1.28
CA ALA A 194 23.03 2.78 0.99
C ALA A 194 23.39 2.63 -0.50
N LYS A 195 22.55 1.94 -1.29
CA LYS A 195 22.79 1.61 -2.72
C LYS A 195 24.16 0.96 -2.95
N ALA A 196 24.62 0.17 -1.98
CA ALA A 196 25.99 -0.32 -1.87
C ALA A 196 26.39 -1.31 -2.98
N PHE A 197 25.40 -1.98 -3.59
CA PHE A 197 25.63 -2.98 -4.64
C PHE A 197 25.26 -2.47 -6.03
N SER A 198 24.80 -1.22 -6.13
CA SER A 198 24.34 -0.64 -7.39
C SER A 198 25.49 -0.13 -8.26
N SER A 199 25.37 -0.35 -9.58
CA SER A 199 26.27 0.22 -10.59
C SER A 199 25.92 1.68 -10.94
N ILE A 200 24.75 2.17 -10.49
CA ILE A 200 24.24 3.52 -10.77
C ILE A 200 24.55 4.43 -9.58
N THR A 201 25.26 5.53 -9.81
CA THR A 201 25.69 6.42 -8.71
C THR A 201 24.78 7.64 -8.46
N CYS A 202 23.97 8.12 -9.42
CA CYS A 202 23.02 9.24 -9.20
C CYS A 202 21.58 8.77 -9.02
N GLU A 203 20.82 9.49 -8.19
CA GLU A 203 19.36 9.34 -8.06
C GLU A 203 18.60 9.63 -9.35
N CYS A 204 19.12 10.54 -10.17
CA CYS A 204 18.54 10.91 -11.46
C CYS A 204 18.49 9.77 -12.50
N CYS A 205 19.24 8.69 -12.29
CA CYS A 205 19.36 7.56 -13.19
C CYS A 205 18.55 6.34 -12.75
N LEU A 206 17.99 6.36 -11.53
CA LEU A 206 17.21 5.24 -11.00
C LEU A 206 15.83 5.13 -11.66
N ASN A 207 15.35 6.21 -12.29
CA ASN A 207 14.01 6.30 -12.88
C ASN A 207 14.03 6.37 -14.42
N LEU A 208 15.17 6.13 -15.06
CA LEU A 208 15.28 6.16 -16.53
C LEU A 208 15.12 4.77 -17.12
N ARG A 209 14.58 4.69 -18.34
CA ARG A 209 14.56 3.44 -19.10
C ARG A 209 16.00 3.07 -19.51
N PRO A 210 16.37 1.78 -19.62
CA PRO A 210 17.70 1.32 -20.00
C PRO A 210 18.22 1.96 -21.30
N GLU A 211 17.31 2.22 -22.24
CA GLU A 211 17.56 2.89 -23.52
C GLU A 211 18.02 4.35 -23.37
N GLU A 212 17.68 4.99 -22.25
CA GLU A 212 18.00 6.39 -21.93
C GLU A 212 19.29 6.49 -21.09
N MET A 213 19.98 5.36 -20.87
CA MET A 213 21.18 5.26 -20.03
C MET A 213 22.44 4.99 -20.85
N PHE A 214 23.54 5.64 -20.47
CA PHE A 214 24.87 5.49 -21.07
C PHE A 214 25.80 4.69 -20.15
N GLN A 215 26.43 3.64 -20.67
CA GLN A 215 27.47 2.89 -19.96
C GLN A 215 28.85 3.51 -20.22
N CYS A 216 29.62 3.73 -19.16
CA CYS A 216 30.99 4.21 -19.29
C CYS A 216 31.96 3.03 -19.49
N ASP A 217 32.65 2.97 -20.63
CA ASP A 217 33.59 1.89 -20.96
C ASP A 217 34.79 1.76 -20.00
N LYS A 218 35.14 2.84 -19.28
CA LYS A 218 36.28 2.85 -18.34
C LYS A 218 35.96 2.35 -16.94
N CYS A 219 34.73 2.55 -16.47
CA CYS A 219 34.36 2.20 -15.10
C CYS A 219 33.14 1.29 -15.00
N SER A 220 32.58 0.90 -16.14
CA SER A 220 31.38 0.06 -16.29
C SER A 220 30.16 0.57 -15.52
N LYS A 221 30.15 1.86 -15.14
CA LYS A 221 29.03 2.51 -14.48
C LYS A 221 28.07 3.07 -15.51
N THR A 222 26.78 2.93 -15.24
CA THR A 222 25.73 3.46 -16.10
C THR A 222 25.26 4.82 -15.56
N THR A 223 25.13 5.82 -16.45
CA THR A 223 24.73 7.19 -16.11
C THR A 223 23.82 7.79 -17.19
N CYS A 224 23.06 8.83 -16.86
CA CYS A 224 22.17 9.50 -17.80
C CYS A 224 22.87 10.62 -18.54
N SER A 225 22.28 11.06 -19.65
CA SER A 225 22.75 12.21 -20.43
C SER A 225 22.97 13.48 -19.59
N LYS A 226 22.15 13.71 -18.55
CA LYS A 226 22.27 14.87 -17.64
C LYS A 226 23.40 14.72 -16.61
N CYS A 227 23.70 13.50 -16.15
CA CYS A 227 24.79 13.24 -15.20
C CYS A 227 26.15 12.99 -15.85
N ARG A 228 26.17 12.67 -17.15
CA ARG A 228 27.35 12.56 -18.01
C ARG A 228 28.30 13.76 -17.87
N PHE A 229 27.76 14.96 -17.63
CA PHE A 229 28.53 16.21 -17.53
C PHE A 229 28.83 16.68 -16.10
N ARG A 230 28.25 16.06 -15.06
CA ARG A 230 28.31 16.60 -13.67
C ARG A 230 29.02 15.73 -12.65
N ARG A 231 29.24 14.43 -12.92
CA ARG A 231 29.88 13.55 -11.92
C ARG A 231 31.24 13.08 -12.38
N ILE A 232 32.26 13.69 -11.78
CA ILE A 232 33.59 13.15 -11.65
C ILE A 232 33.47 11.76 -11.01
N CYS A 233 33.64 10.70 -11.79
CA CYS A 233 33.85 9.36 -11.24
C CYS A 233 35.16 9.41 -10.43
N HIS A 234 35.15 8.99 -9.17
CA HIS A 234 36.35 8.97 -8.30
C HIS A 234 37.50 8.15 -8.92
N LYS A 235 37.20 7.16 -9.79
CA LYS A 235 38.18 6.42 -10.59
C LYS A 235 38.66 7.15 -11.86
N CYS A 236 37.97 8.19 -12.31
CA CYS A 236 38.31 8.98 -13.50
C CYS A 236 38.94 10.35 -13.17
N GLN A 237 39.10 10.70 -11.88
CA GLN A 237 39.78 11.90 -11.37
C GLN A 237 39.40 13.22 -12.07
N GLY A 238 38.18 13.31 -12.62
CA GLY A 238 37.67 14.55 -13.20
C GLY A 238 38.42 15.05 -14.43
N LYS A 239 39.20 14.19 -15.11
CA LYS A 239 39.77 14.56 -16.41
C LYS A 239 38.65 14.50 -17.45
N ASP A 240 38.56 15.52 -18.29
CA ASP A 240 37.57 15.76 -19.37
C ASP A 240 37.50 14.68 -20.48
N THR A 241 37.93 13.45 -20.19
CA THR A 241 38.17 12.36 -21.14
C THR A 241 37.36 11.11 -20.82
N CYS A 242 36.08 11.30 -20.47
CA CYS A 242 35.10 10.24 -20.71
C CYS A 242 34.93 10.15 -22.23
N PRO A 243 35.53 9.16 -22.93
CA PRO A 243 35.70 9.23 -24.37
C PRO A 243 34.35 9.12 -25.04
N ILE A 244 34.04 10.14 -25.84
CA ILE A 244 33.04 10.06 -26.88
C ILE A 244 33.59 9.10 -27.93
N LYS A 245 32.91 7.98 -28.16
CA LYS A 245 32.74 7.48 -29.52
C LYS A 245 31.24 7.41 -29.79
N GLY A 246 30.70 8.55 -30.21
CA GLY A 246 29.46 8.56 -30.97
C GLY A 246 29.79 7.99 -32.34
N SER A 247 29.05 6.96 -32.73
CA SER A 247 28.93 6.49 -34.10
C SER A 247 28.58 7.68 -35.00
N SER A 248 29.47 7.98 -35.96
CA SER A 248 29.09 8.60 -37.24
C SER A 248 28.80 7.48 -38.23
#